data_AF-A0A2W4C3V8-F1
#
_entry.id   AF-A0A2W4C3V8-F1
#
_cell.length_a   1.000
_cell.length_b   1.000
_cell.length_c   1.000
_cell.angle_alpha   90.00
_cell.angle_beta   90.00
_cell.angle_gamma   90.00
#
_symmetry.space_group_name_H-M   'P 1'
#
loop_
_entity.id
_entity.type
_entity.pdbx_description
1 polymer ?
#
loop_
_entity_poly.entity_id
_entity_poly.type
_entity_poly.pdbx_seq_one_letter_code
_entity_poly.pdbx_strand_id
1 'polypeptide(L)'
;MALDPNQAFTDYKYTPCSVQFWVAGVASVEFRSLRAAVIYARDNGALTESVEITVHLPREDIAYGTEKVRELVKQLSAANR
;
A
#
# COMPACT_ATOMS: atom_id res chain seq x y z
N MET A 1 13.47 4.18 9.68
CA MET A 1 13.78 4.62 8.29
C MET A 1 12.63 5.45 7.81
N ALA A 2 12.89 6.63 7.23
CA ALA A 2 11.87 7.40 6.55
C ALA A 2 11.41 6.63 5.30
N LEU A 3 10.10 6.58 5.06
CA LEU A 3 9.55 6.08 3.81
C LEU A 3 9.79 7.16 2.74
N ASP A 4 10.42 6.81 1.63
CA ASP A 4 10.37 7.61 0.41
C ASP A 4 9.30 7.00 -0.53
N PRO A 5 8.12 7.63 -0.66
CA PRO A 5 7.02 7.07 -1.45
C PRO A 5 7.36 6.84 -2.93
N ASN A 6 8.13 7.74 -3.55
CA ASN A 6 8.46 7.65 -4.97
C ASN A 6 9.44 6.50 -5.23
N GLN A 7 10.44 6.36 -4.36
CA GLN A 7 11.37 5.25 -4.40
C GLN A 7 10.63 3.93 -4.16
N ALA A 8 9.73 3.86 -3.18
CA ALA A 8 8.93 2.67 -2.91
C ALA A 8 8.09 2.22 -4.13
N PHE A 9 7.42 3.15 -4.84
CA PHE A 9 6.69 2.80 -6.05
C PHE A 9 7.59 2.28 -7.18
N THR A 10 8.84 2.73 -7.22
CA THR A 10 9.84 2.30 -8.21
C THR A 10 10.40 0.92 -7.85
N ASP A 11 10.82 0.73 -6.60
CA ASP A 11 11.40 -0.51 -6.08
C ASP A 11 10.40 -1.67 -6.15
N TYR A 12 9.14 -1.40 -5.82
CA TYR A 12 8.07 -2.40 -5.72
C TYR A 12 7.10 -2.36 -6.91
N LYS A 13 7.57 -1.91 -8.07
CA LYS A 13 6.77 -1.77 -9.29
C LYS A 13 6.17 -3.09 -9.78
N TYR A 14 6.86 -4.21 -9.58
CA TYR A 14 6.44 -5.54 -10.01
C TYR A 14 6.41 -6.55 -8.86
N THR A 15 6.39 -6.05 -7.63
CA THR A 15 6.43 -6.88 -6.44
C THR A 15 5.00 -7.19 -5.98
N PRO A 16 4.67 -8.47 -5.71
CA PRO A 16 3.37 -8.82 -5.16
C PRO A 16 3.12 -8.11 -3.83
N CYS A 17 1.90 -7.61 -3.63
CA CYS A 17 1.50 -6.88 -2.45
C CYS A 17 0.12 -7.34 -2.00
N SER A 18 -0.11 -7.46 -0.70
CA SER A 18 -1.43 -7.72 -0.11
C SER A 18 -1.94 -6.46 0.57
N VAL A 19 -3.24 -6.17 0.43
CA VAL A 19 -3.93 -5.10 1.17
C VAL A 19 -4.89 -5.74 2.15
N GLN A 20 -4.76 -5.41 3.44
CA GLN A 20 -5.67 -5.83 4.48
C GLN A 20 -6.28 -4.61 5.17
N PHE A 21 -7.61 -4.54 5.17
CA PHE A 21 -8.33 -3.59 6.02
C PHE A 21 -8.62 -4.25 7.36
N TRP A 22 -8.38 -3.54 8.46
CA TRP A 22 -8.68 -4.03 9.81
C TRP A 22 -10.16 -3.83 10.14
N VAL A 23 -11.01 -4.42 9.32
CA VAL A 23 -12.47 -4.40 9.42
C VAL A 23 -12.97 -5.85 9.47
N ALA A 24 -13.93 -6.13 10.35
CA ALA A 24 -14.45 -7.49 10.53
C ALA A 24 -15.06 -8.02 9.23
N GLY A 25 -14.65 -9.22 8.82
CA GLY A 25 -15.19 -9.91 7.63
C GLY A 25 -14.57 -9.50 6.29
N VAL A 26 -13.56 -8.63 6.28
CA VAL A 26 -12.84 -8.25 5.04
C VAL A 26 -11.57 -9.09 4.91
N ALA A 27 -11.46 -9.87 3.83
CA ALA A 27 -10.26 -10.63 3.51
C ALA A 27 -9.17 -9.75 2.89
N SER A 28 -7.92 -10.21 2.97
CA SER A 28 -6.81 -9.58 2.26
C SER A 28 -6.98 -9.72 0.74
N VAL A 29 -6.57 -8.70 0.00
CA VAL A 29 -6.61 -8.68 -1.46
C VAL A 29 -5.20 -8.55 -2.02
N GLU A 30 -4.82 -9.43 -2.93
CA GLU A 30 -3.49 -9.46 -3.53
C GLU A 30 -3.42 -8.65 -4.85
N PHE A 31 -2.29 -8.00 -5.04
CA PHE A 31 -1.95 -7.16 -6.20
C PHE A 31 -0.54 -7.49 -6.68
N ARG A 32 -0.28 -7.28 -7.98
CA ARG A 32 1.05 -7.53 -8.58
C ARG A 32 2.01 -6.34 -8.49
N SER A 33 1.60 -5.24 -7.85
CA SER A 33 2.45 -4.06 -7.67
C SER A 33 1.98 -3.23 -6.48
N LEU A 34 2.93 -2.53 -5.84
CA LEU A 34 2.62 -1.59 -4.76
C LEU A 34 1.68 -0.47 -5.24
N ARG A 35 1.85 0.01 -6.48
CA ARG A 35 1.00 1.07 -7.03
C ARG A 35 -0.46 0.61 -7.14
N ALA A 36 -0.71 -0.61 -7.62
CA ALA A 36 -2.07 -1.15 -7.70
C ALA A 36 -2.69 -1.35 -6.31
N ALA A 37 -1.90 -1.86 -5.35
CA ALA A 37 -2.33 -2.00 -3.96
C ALA A 37 -2.72 -0.65 -3.34
N VAL A 38 -1.91 0.40 -3.54
CA VAL A 38 -2.20 1.75 -3.01
C VAL A 38 -3.41 2.40 -3.70
N ILE A 39 -3.61 2.19 -5.01
CA ILE A 39 -4.83 2.64 -5.71
C ILE A 39 -6.06 1.98 -5.09
N TYR A 40 -6.04 0.66 -4.92
CA TYR A 40 -7.13 -0.05 -4.29
C TYR A 40 -7.39 0.43 -2.86
N ALA A 41 -6.33 0.60 -2.07
CA ALA A 41 -6.44 1.08 -0.70
C ALA A 41 -7.08 2.48 -0.67
N ARG A 42 -6.66 3.41 -1.54
CA ARG A 42 -7.27 4.74 -1.68
C ARG A 42 -8.76 4.64 -1.99
N ASP A 43 -9.12 3.85 -3.01
CA ASP A 43 -10.49 3.75 -3.52
C ASP A 43 -11.44 3.07 -2.50
N ASN A 44 -10.88 2.31 -1.54
CA ASN A 44 -11.61 1.64 -0.46
C ASN A 44 -11.47 2.34 0.91
N GLY A 45 -11.03 3.60 0.95
CA GLY A 45 -11.11 4.41 2.17
C GLY A 45 -9.88 4.34 3.10
N ALA A 46 -8.68 4.04 2.60
CA ALA A 46 -7.44 4.03 3.38
C ALA A 46 -7.14 5.34 4.16
N LEU A 47 -7.76 6.46 3.78
CA LEU A 47 -7.63 7.73 4.49
C LEU A 47 -8.40 7.78 5.82
N THR A 48 -9.48 7.01 5.94
CA THR A 48 -10.33 6.97 7.14
C THR A 48 -10.15 5.68 7.92
N GLU A 49 -10.04 4.55 7.21
CA GLU A 49 -9.94 3.22 7.80
C GLU A 49 -8.51 2.85 8.21
N SER A 50 -8.40 1.83 9.05
CA SER A 50 -7.14 1.16 9.38
C SER A 50 -6.80 0.14 8.29
N VAL A 51 -5.63 0.28 7.69
CA VAL A 51 -5.21 -0.52 6.54
C VAL A 51 -3.73 -0.86 6.65
N GLU A 52 -3.37 -2.04 6.19
CA GLU A 52 -2.00 -2.48 6.02
C GLU A 52 -1.76 -2.91 4.58
N ILE A 53 -0.62 -2.52 4.02
CA ILE A 53 -0.14 -3.06 2.75
C ILE A 53 1.14 -3.83 3.02
N THR A 54 1.15 -5.11 2.70
CA THR A 54 2.32 -5.98 2.85
C THR A 54 2.94 -6.22 1.49
N VAL A 55 4.21 -5.87 1.32
CA VAL A 55 4.99 -6.13 0.11
C VAL A 55 5.73 -7.44 0.27
N HIS A 56 5.52 -8.39 -0.64
CA HIS A 56 6.10 -9.73 -0.56
C HIS A 56 7.42 -9.82 -1.32
N LEU A 57 8.54 -9.76 -0.60
CA LEU A 57 9.87 -9.98 -1.19
C LEU A 57 10.31 -11.44 -0.99
N PRO A 58 11.24 -11.95 -1.81
CA PRO A 58 11.72 -13.32 -1.68
C PRO A 58 12.37 -13.67 -0.34
N ARG A 59 12.80 -12.67 0.43
CA ARG A 59 13.54 -12.85 1.70
C ARG A 59 12.77 -12.39 2.92
N GLU A 60 11.90 -11.39 2.78
CA GLU A 60 11.14 -10.81 3.87
C GLU A 60 9.89 -10.09 3.36
N ASP A 61 8.86 -10.04 4.18
CA ASP A 61 7.70 -9.20 3.92
C ASP A 61 7.91 -7.81 4.52
N ILE A 62 7.57 -6.77 3.78
CA ILE A 62 7.58 -5.38 4.29
C ILE A 62 6.15 -4.94 4.52
N ALA A 63 5.75 -4.78 5.78
CA ALA A 63 4.44 -4.25 6.15
C ALA A 63 4.47 -2.71 6.25
N TYR A 64 3.60 -2.06 5.47
CA TYR A 64 3.24 -0.66 5.61
C TYR A 64 1.95 -0.55 6.39
N GLY A 65 2.06 -0.13 7.66
CA GLY A 65 0.88 0.20 8.47
C GLY A 65 0.16 1.46 8.00
N THR A 66 -1.01 1.72 8.58
CA THR A 66 -1.98 2.75 8.18
C THR A 66 -1.35 4.12 7.86
N GLU A 67 -0.46 4.63 8.71
CA GLU A 67 0.15 5.97 8.50
C GLU A 67 0.99 6.02 7.23
N LYS A 68 1.81 5.01 6.98
CA LYS A 68 2.63 4.89 5.77
C LYS A 68 1.77 4.70 4.53
N VAL A 69 0.69 3.92 4.62
CA VAL A 69 -0.26 3.75 3.52
C VAL A 69 -0.91 5.10 3.17
N ARG A 70 -1.29 5.89 4.18
CA ARG A 70 -1.84 7.24 3.96
C ARG A 70 -0.85 8.17 3.29
N GLU A 71 0.44 8.10 3.65
CA GLU A 71 1.50 8.85 2.96
C GLU A 71 1.63 8.44 1.49
N LEU A 72 1.64 7.13 1.20
CA LEU A 72 1.65 6.60 -0.17
C LEU A 72 0.44 7.09 -0.98
N VAL A 73 -0.76 7.05 -0.39
CA VAL A 73 -2.00 7.52 -1.03
C VAL A 73 -1.95 9.02 -1.32
N LYS A 74 -1.47 9.83 -0.36
CA LYS A 74 -1.30 11.28 -0.55
C LYS A 74 -0.33 11.58 -1.68
N GLN A 75 0.82 10.89 -1.72
CA GLN A 75 1.81 11.07 -2.78
C GLN A 75 1.24 10.68 -4.15
N LEU A 76 0.57 9.53 -4.24
CA LEU A 76 -0.06 9.07 -5.48
C LEU A 76 -1.09 10.08 -6.00
N SER A 77 -1.83 10.72 -5.09
CA SER A 77 -2.82 11.74 -5.43
C SER A 77 -2.18 13.06 -5.88
N ALA A 78 -1.00 13.41 -5.32
CA ALA A 78 -0.23 14.59 -5.74
C ALA A 78 0.43 14.40 -7.11
N ALA A 79 0.87 13.19 -7.45
CA ALA A 79 1.54 12.87 -8.72
C ALA A 79 0.59 12.83 -9.93
N ASN A 80 -0.72 12.76 -9.73
CA ASN A 80 -1.75 12.75 -10.78
C ASN A 80 -2.36 14.14 -11.06
N ARG A 81 -1.76 15.22 -10.52
CA ARG A 81 -2.11 16.62 -10.80
C ARG A 81 -1.10 17.24 -11.76
#